data_AF-A0A535IKP0-F1
#
_entry.id   AF-A0A535IKP0-F1
#
_cell.length_a   1.000
_cell.length_b   1.000
_cell.length_c   1.000
_cell.angle_alpha   90.00
_cell.angle_beta   90.00
_cell.angle_gamma   90.00
#
_symmetry.space_group_name_H-M   'P 1'
#
loop_
_entity.id
_entity.type
_entity.pdbx_description
1 polymer ?
#
loop_
_entity_poly.entity_id
_entity_poly.type
_entity_poly.pdbx_seq_one_letter_code
_entity_poly.pdbx_strand_id
1 'polypeptide(L)'
;TTVGPAETSIAGVAEEADVTRLTIYRHFPEIESLFAACRAHWRALNPAPDTDAWGAIPNLEQRAGVALRQLYQWFGEHGDELFPIYRDAGTMPLPAQEALRAEAARIAGVLIEGQTQTGPAGRRLRALAGHLVSFWTWRSLVRDQGLTNAEAADVAARLLVDQAARPA
;
A
#
# COMPACT_ATOMS: atom_id res chain seq x y z
N THR A 1 -7.14 3.63 14.22
CA THR A 1 -6.90 3.02 15.54
C THR A 1 -5.40 3.03 15.80
N THR A 2 -4.91 3.22 17.03
CA THR A 2 -3.45 3.34 17.30
C THR A 2 -2.79 2.01 17.71
N VAL A 3 -3.59 1.02 18.12
CA VAL A 3 -3.15 -0.27 18.69
C VAL A 3 -2.53 -1.19 17.64
N GLY A 4 -3.16 -1.34 16.48
CA GLY A 4 -2.68 -2.18 15.38
C GLY A 4 -2.86 -3.69 15.58
N PRO A 5 -2.71 -4.50 14.51
CA PRO A 5 -2.91 -5.95 14.53
C PRO A 5 -2.09 -6.71 15.57
N ALA A 6 -0.86 -6.28 15.87
CA ALA A 6 0.02 -7.02 16.78
C ALA A 6 -0.51 -7.07 18.23
N GLU A 7 -1.21 -6.03 18.65
CA GLU A 7 -1.72 -5.87 20.02
C GLU A 7 -3.26 -6.02 20.09
N THR A 8 -3.92 -6.37 18.98
CA THR A 8 -5.36 -6.61 18.94
C THR A 8 -5.67 -8.06 19.30
N SER A 9 -6.49 -8.27 20.34
CA SER A 9 -6.93 -9.61 20.76
C SER A 9 -8.44 -9.81 20.56
N ILE A 10 -8.88 -11.06 20.39
CA ILE A 10 -10.31 -11.40 20.34
C ILE A 10 -11.06 -10.97 21.60
N ALA A 11 -10.40 -11.04 22.77
CA ALA A 11 -10.98 -10.57 24.02
C ALA A 11 -11.19 -9.04 24.00
N GLY A 12 -10.20 -8.28 23.55
CA GLY A 12 -10.31 -6.82 23.41
C GLY A 12 -11.36 -6.40 22.37
N VAL A 13 -11.47 -7.12 21.25
CA VAL A 13 -12.53 -6.87 20.25
C VAL A 13 -13.92 -7.16 20.84
N ALA A 14 -14.06 -8.24 21.60
CA ALA A 14 -15.32 -8.58 22.27
C ALA A 14 -15.72 -7.53 23.32
N GLU A 15 -14.76 -7.05 24.12
CA GLU A 15 -14.95 -5.99 25.11
C GLU A 15 -15.39 -4.68 24.46
N GLU A 16 -14.68 -4.24 23.42
CA GLU A 16 -15.01 -3.00 22.69
C GLU A 16 -16.39 -3.08 22.01
N ALA A 17 -16.75 -4.25 21.49
CA ALA A 17 -18.02 -4.46 20.81
C ALA A 17 -19.20 -4.77 21.76
N ASP A 18 -18.97 -4.79 23.09
CA ASP A 18 -19.95 -5.18 24.10
C ASP A 18 -20.63 -6.54 23.82
N VAL A 19 -19.83 -7.52 23.41
CA VAL A 19 -20.29 -8.89 23.14
C VAL A 19 -19.40 -9.93 23.80
N THR A 20 -19.88 -11.17 23.87
CA THR A 20 -19.05 -12.28 24.34
C THR A 20 -18.06 -12.73 23.27
N ARG A 21 -16.93 -13.33 23.69
CA ARG A 21 -16.01 -14.03 22.77
C ARG A 21 -16.72 -15.11 21.94
N LEU A 22 -17.71 -15.78 22.53
CA LEU A 22 -18.50 -16.80 21.83
C LEU A 22 -19.30 -16.18 20.68
N THR A 23 -19.85 -14.97 20.86
CA THR A 23 -20.51 -14.23 19.79
C THR A 23 -19.55 -13.95 18.64
N ILE A 24 -18.32 -13.50 18.93
CA ILE A 24 -17.29 -13.30 17.88
C ILE A 24 -17.02 -14.61 17.14
N TYR A 25 -16.68 -15.71 17.84
CA TYR A 25 -16.38 -17.00 17.19
C TYR A 25 -17.55 -17.55 16.36
N ARG A 26 -18.80 -17.22 16.73
CA ARG A 26 -19.99 -17.61 15.95
C ARG A 26 -20.05 -16.94 14.58
N HIS A 27 -19.58 -15.70 14.48
CA HIS A 27 -19.55 -14.93 13.23
C HIS A 27 -18.22 -15.05 12.48
N PHE A 28 -17.13 -15.19 13.23
CA PHE A 28 -15.76 -15.27 12.73
C PHE A 28 -15.06 -16.46 13.41
N PRO A 29 -15.24 -17.68 12.88
CA PRO A 29 -14.67 -18.89 13.49
C PRO A 29 -13.14 -18.80 13.66
N GLU A 30 -12.48 -18.16 12.69
CA GLU A 30 -11.03 -17.97 12.65
C GLU A 30 -10.65 -16.49 12.71
N ILE A 31 -9.52 -16.17 13.34
CA ILE A 31 -9.04 -14.77 13.46
C ILE A 31 -8.75 -14.15 12.08
N GLU A 32 -8.37 -14.96 11.11
CA GLU A 32 -8.19 -14.61 9.71
C GLU A 32 -9.49 -14.07 9.09
N SER A 33 -10.63 -14.66 9.44
CA SER A 33 -11.94 -14.26 8.91
C SER A 33 -12.38 -12.91 9.45
N LEU A 34 -12.13 -12.65 10.75
CA LEU A 34 -12.33 -11.33 11.36
C LEU A 34 -11.41 -10.28 10.72
N PHE A 35 -10.13 -10.62 10.55
CA PHE A 35 -9.14 -9.73 9.96
C PHE A 35 -9.48 -9.38 8.50
N ALA A 36 -9.91 -10.37 7.71
CA ALA A 36 -10.34 -10.17 6.33
C ALA A 36 -11.58 -9.27 6.26
N ALA A 37 -12.58 -9.50 7.10
CA ALA A 37 -13.80 -8.70 7.15
C ALA A 37 -13.52 -7.25 7.55
N CYS A 38 -12.72 -7.04 8.59
CA CYS A 38 -12.33 -5.70 9.05
C CYS A 38 -11.60 -4.92 7.94
N ARG A 39 -10.62 -5.55 7.27
CA ARG A 39 -9.93 -4.92 6.14
C ARG A 39 -10.84 -4.62 4.96
N ALA A 40 -11.71 -5.55 4.60
CA ALA A 40 -12.65 -5.35 3.49
C ALA A 40 -13.61 -4.19 3.77
N HIS A 41 -14.14 -4.11 5.00
CA HIS A 41 -14.99 -3.00 5.42
C HIS A 41 -14.24 -1.67 5.37
N TRP A 42 -13.03 -1.61 5.92
CA TRP A 42 -12.21 -0.40 5.88
C TRP A 42 -11.89 0.04 4.44
N ARG A 43 -11.57 -0.90 3.55
CA ARG A 43 -11.29 -0.59 2.13
C ARG A 43 -12.52 -0.13 1.36
N ALA A 44 -13.71 -0.61 1.71
CA ALA A 44 -14.95 -0.14 1.09
C ALA A 44 -15.26 1.32 1.45
N LEU A 45 -14.90 1.74 2.66
CA LEU A 45 -15.05 3.13 3.11
C LEU A 45 -13.92 4.04 2.62
N ASN A 46 -12.72 3.47 2.43
CA ASN A 46 -11.51 4.18 2.05
C ASN A 46 -10.94 3.58 0.74
N PRO A 47 -11.63 3.77 -0.39
CA PRO A 47 -11.22 3.16 -1.66
C PRO A 47 -9.84 3.67 -2.08
N ALA A 48 -8.97 2.75 -2.52
CA ALA A 48 -7.72 3.15 -3.17
C ALA A 48 -8.01 3.88 -4.49
N PRO A 49 -7.03 4.66 -4.98
CA PRO A 49 -7.03 5.13 -6.35
C PRO A 49 -7.20 4.00 -7.37
N ASP A 50 -7.89 4.30 -8.47
CA ASP A 50 -8.10 3.37 -9.58
C ASP A 50 -6.80 3.15 -10.36
N THR A 51 -6.22 1.98 -10.15
CA THR A 51 -4.99 1.57 -10.83
C THR A 51 -5.17 1.24 -12.29
N ASP A 52 -6.37 0.81 -12.71
CA ASP A 52 -6.61 0.41 -14.10
C ASP A 52 -6.62 1.66 -14.98
N ALA A 53 -7.15 2.78 -14.46
CA ALA A 53 -7.05 4.09 -15.08
C ALA A 53 -5.59 4.54 -15.31
N TRP A 54 -4.64 4.12 -14.49
CA TRP A 54 -3.22 4.43 -14.70
C TRP A 54 -2.62 3.62 -15.85
N GLY A 55 -2.95 2.33 -15.95
CA GLY A 55 -2.49 1.46 -17.04
C GLY A 55 -2.88 2.00 -18.42
N ALA A 56 -4.02 2.68 -18.51
CA ALA A 56 -4.49 3.32 -19.73
C ALA A 56 -3.66 4.53 -20.21
N ILE A 57 -2.73 5.06 -19.39
CA ILE A 57 -1.90 6.22 -19.74
C ILE A 57 -0.60 5.75 -20.44
N PRO A 58 -0.42 5.92 -21.77
CA PRO A 58 0.70 5.29 -22.48
C PRO A 58 2.08 5.86 -22.14
N ASN A 59 2.15 7.16 -21.84
CA ASN A 59 3.40 7.84 -21.54
C ASN A 59 3.82 7.58 -20.07
N LEU A 60 5.04 7.05 -19.86
CA LEU A 60 5.55 6.71 -18.53
C LEU A 60 5.59 7.91 -17.57
N GLU A 61 6.06 9.07 -18.02
CA GLU A 61 6.18 10.25 -17.18
C GLU A 61 4.81 10.74 -16.71
N GLN A 62 3.85 10.82 -17.63
CA GLN A 62 2.47 11.17 -17.31
C GLN A 62 1.84 10.14 -16.36
N ARG A 63 2.03 8.85 -16.64
CA ARG A 63 1.52 7.74 -15.81
C ARG A 63 2.08 7.80 -14.40
N ALA A 64 3.40 7.87 -14.27
CA ALA A 64 4.10 7.94 -12.99
C ALA A 64 3.66 9.16 -12.18
N GLY A 65 3.55 10.33 -12.83
CA GLY A 65 3.08 11.55 -12.18
C GLY A 65 1.66 11.43 -11.67
N VAL A 66 0.71 10.94 -12.47
CA VAL A 66 -0.69 10.76 -12.05
C VAL A 66 -0.80 9.73 -10.92
N ALA A 67 -0.20 8.57 -11.12
CA ALA A 67 -0.32 7.45 -10.18
C ALA A 67 0.31 7.76 -8.82
N LEU A 68 1.54 8.30 -8.79
CA LEU A 68 2.23 8.59 -7.54
C LEU A 68 1.58 9.77 -6.78
N ARG A 69 1.05 10.78 -7.49
CA ARG A 69 0.29 11.87 -6.84
C ARG A 69 -0.96 11.33 -6.16
N GLN A 70 -1.76 10.53 -6.86
CA GLN A 70 -2.98 9.96 -6.29
C GLN A 70 -2.67 8.98 -5.14
N LEU A 71 -1.65 8.13 -5.29
CA LEU A 71 -1.24 7.19 -4.24
C LEU A 71 -0.76 7.92 -2.98
N TYR A 72 0.10 8.92 -3.12
CA TYR A 72 0.65 9.65 -1.98
C TYR A 72 -0.37 10.56 -1.33
N GLN A 73 -1.30 11.13 -2.11
CA GLN A 73 -2.46 11.83 -1.56
C GLN A 73 -3.31 10.88 -0.71
N TRP A 74 -3.63 9.69 -1.23
CA TRP A 74 -4.42 8.69 -0.51
C TRP A 74 -3.73 8.21 0.77
N PHE A 75 -2.41 8.00 0.73
CA PHE A 75 -1.64 7.75 1.95
C PHE A 75 -1.65 8.94 2.92
N GLY A 76 -1.65 10.18 2.41
CA GLY A 76 -1.81 11.38 3.22
C GLY A 76 -3.11 11.42 4.02
N GLU A 77 -4.20 11.09 3.36
CA GLU A 77 -5.55 11.09 3.93
C GLU A 77 -5.75 9.98 4.97
N HIS A 78 -5.18 8.79 4.74
CA HIS A 78 -5.45 7.59 5.53
C HIS A 78 -4.25 7.09 6.34
N GLY A 79 -3.14 7.83 6.32
CA GLY A 79 -1.84 7.33 6.75
C GLY A 79 -1.76 6.95 8.23
N ASP A 80 -2.51 7.62 9.08
CA ASP A 80 -2.56 7.32 10.51
C ASP A 80 -3.29 6.00 10.81
N GLU A 81 -4.30 5.66 10.00
CA GLU A 81 -5.03 4.40 10.10
C GLU A 81 -4.29 3.25 9.42
N LEU A 82 -3.55 3.55 8.35
CA LEU A 82 -2.69 2.59 7.65
C LEU A 82 -1.42 2.26 8.43
N PHE A 83 -0.85 3.22 9.17
CA PHE A 83 0.44 3.04 9.84
C PHE A 83 0.51 1.79 10.72
N PRO A 84 -0.43 1.52 11.65
CA PRO A 84 -0.40 0.30 12.46
C PRO A 84 -0.47 -0.98 11.61
N ILE A 85 -1.20 -0.97 10.50
CA ILE A 85 -1.31 -2.12 9.59
C ILE A 85 0.04 -2.41 8.92
N TYR A 86 0.73 -1.38 8.43
CA TYR A 86 2.05 -1.54 7.82
C TYR A 86 3.14 -1.83 8.85
N ARG A 87 3.07 -1.23 10.04
CA ARG A 87 3.97 -1.48 11.18
C ARG A 87 3.92 -2.95 11.61
N ASP A 88 2.73 -3.50 11.71
CA ASP A 88 2.49 -4.86 12.20
C ASP A 88 2.40 -5.89 11.06
N ALA A 89 2.81 -5.53 9.85
CA ALA A 89 2.57 -6.38 8.69
C ALA A 89 3.18 -7.78 8.83
N GLY A 90 4.27 -7.92 9.58
CA GLY A 90 4.90 -9.22 9.86
C GLY A 90 4.16 -10.11 10.87
N THR A 91 3.24 -9.56 11.66
CA THR A 91 2.45 -10.30 12.66
C THR A 91 1.05 -10.66 12.16
N MET A 92 0.60 -10.06 11.05
CA MET A 92 -0.67 -10.40 10.41
C MET A 92 -0.68 -11.86 9.91
N PRO A 93 -1.86 -12.49 9.76
CA PRO A 93 -1.94 -13.82 9.16
C PRO A 93 -1.29 -13.89 7.77
N LEU A 94 -0.69 -15.02 7.41
CA LEU A 94 0.08 -15.15 6.16
C LEU A 94 -0.70 -14.71 4.90
N PRO A 95 -1.99 -15.10 4.70
CA PRO A 95 -2.76 -14.64 3.54
C PRO A 95 -2.92 -13.12 3.49
N ALA A 96 -2.95 -12.46 4.65
CA ALA A 96 -3.01 -11.02 4.73
C ALA A 96 -1.70 -10.35 4.30
N GLN A 97 -0.56 -10.92 4.69
CA GLN A 97 0.75 -10.45 4.28
C GLN A 97 0.94 -10.61 2.77
N GLU A 98 0.54 -11.76 2.22
CA GLU A 98 0.62 -12.06 0.80
C GLU A 98 -0.24 -11.11 -0.03
N ALA A 99 -1.48 -10.85 0.40
CA ALA A 99 -2.35 -9.88 -0.25
C ALA A 99 -1.75 -8.46 -0.28
N LEU A 100 -1.12 -8.02 0.80
CA LEU A 100 -0.45 -6.72 0.87
C LEU A 100 0.75 -6.64 -0.10
N ARG A 101 1.57 -7.69 -0.15
CA ARG A 101 2.71 -7.79 -1.08
C ARG A 101 2.25 -7.85 -2.54
N ALA A 102 1.20 -8.63 -2.82
CA ALA A 102 0.64 -8.78 -4.15
C ALA A 102 0.07 -7.45 -4.67
N GLU A 103 -0.63 -6.70 -3.82
CA GLU A 103 -1.17 -5.39 -4.20
C GLU A 103 -0.05 -4.38 -4.51
N ALA A 104 0.98 -4.30 -3.65
CA ALA A 104 2.13 -3.45 -3.91
C ALA A 104 2.86 -3.84 -5.22
N ALA A 105 3.03 -5.14 -5.47
CA ALA A 105 3.65 -5.63 -6.71
C ALA A 105 2.80 -5.31 -7.94
N ARG A 106 1.47 -5.39 -7.83
CA ARG A 106 0.53 -5.06 -8.91
C ARG A 106 0.59 -3.58 -9.25
N ILE A 107 0.52 -2.69 -8.25
CA ILE A 107 0.66 -1.24 -8.41
C ILE A 107 2.01 -0.90 -9.06
N ALA A 108 3.11 -1.48 -8.55
CA ALA A 108 4.43 -1.27 -9.13
C ALA A 108 4.52 -1.75 -10.59
N GLY A 109 3.87 -2.87 -10.92
CA GLY A 109 3.79 -3.40 -12.28
C GLY A 109 3.09 -2.44 -13.24
N VAL A 110 1.94 -1.89 -12.83
CA VAL A 110 1.18 -0.89 -13.62
C VAL A 110 2.03 0.36 -13.90
N LEU A 111 2.81 0.83 -12.91
CA LEU A 111 3.67 2.01 -13.09
C LEU A 111 4.69 1.85 -14.21
N ILE A 112 5.23 0.65 -14.40
CA ILE A 112 6.30 0.37 -15.37
C ILE A 112 5.82 -0.49 -16.53
N GLU A 113 4.51 -0.64 -16.72
CA GLU A 113 4.00 -1.39 -17.86
C GLU A 113 4.40 -0.72 -19.18
N GLY A 114 4.65 -1.56 -20.20
CA GLY A 114 5.19 -1.12 -21.50
C GLY A 114 6.71 -0.89 -21.51
N GLN A 115 7.38 -0.95 -20.37
CA GLN A 115 8.84 -0.83 -20.27
C GLN A 115 9.53 -2.12 -20.74
N THR A 116 10.53 -1.98 -21.62
CA THR A 116 11.18 -3.11 -22.32
C THR A 116 12.54 -3.50 -21.74
N GLN A 117 13.03 -2.82 -20.70
CA GLN A 117 14.33 -3.09 -20.10
C GLN A 117 14.35 -4.50 -19.48
N THR A 118 15.38 -5.27 -19.81
CA THR A 118 15.62 -6.61 -19.28
C THR A 118 16.91 -6.65 -18.44
N GLY A 119 17.25 -7.82 -17.90
CA GLY A 119 18.51 -8.02 -17.19
C GLY A 119 18.69 -7.08 -15.97
N PRO A 120 19.91 -6.58 -15.72
CA PRO A 120 20.19 -5.66 -14.62
C PRO A 120 19.35 -4.38 -14.63
N ALA A 121 19.14 -3.76 -15.79
CA ALA A 121 18.32 -2.54 -15.93
C ALA A 121 16.86 -2.79 -15.52
N GLY A 122 16.26 -3.84 -16.07
CA GLY A 122 14.88 -4.22 -15.72
C GLY A 122 14.73 -4.57 -14.24
N ARG A 123 15.72 -5.25 -13.63
CA ARG A 123 15.71 -5.52 -12.18
C ARG A 123 15.73 -4.24 -11.35
N ARG A 124 16.58 -3.27 -11.69
CA ARG A 124 16.66 -1.97 -11.00
C ARG A 124 15.37 -1.18 -11.13
N LEU A 125 14.78 -1.13 -12.33
CA LEU A 125 13.51 -0.45 -12.57
C LEU A 125 12.37 -1.05 -11.74
N ARG A 126 12.24 -2.39 -11.72
CA ARG A 126 11.26 -3.09 -10.87
C ARG A 126 11.46 -2.82 -9.38
N ALA A 127 12.71 -2.86 -8.92
CA ALA A 127 13.04 -2.59 -7.52
C ALA A 127 12.67 -1.14 -7.14
N LEU A 128 12.99 -0.17 -7.99
CA LEU A 128 12.63 1.23 -7.77
C LEU A 128 11.12 1.43 -7.78
N ALA A 129 10.40 0.86 -8.74
CA ALA A 129 8.93 0.94 -8.79
C ALA A 129 8.31 0.37 -7.50
N GLY A 130 8.74 -0.82 -7.08
CA GLY A 130 8.30 -1.43 -5.81
C GLY A 130 8.62 -0.57 -4.58
N HIS A 131 9.77 0.10 -4.58
CA HIS A 131 10.13 1.03 -3.52
C HIS A 131 9.23 2.26 -3.50
N LEU A 132 8.97 2.89 -4.66
CA LEU A 132 8.21 4.14 -4.74
C LEU A 132 6.72 3.97 -4.41
N VAL A 133 6.14 2.78 -4.61
CA VAL A 133 4.74 2.51 -4.22
C VAL A 133 4.57 2.12 -2.75
N SER A 134 5.67 1.94 -2.02
CA SER A 134 5.62 1.53 -0.62
C SER A 134 5.11 2.66 0.28
N PHE A 135 4.21 2.30 1.21
CA PHE A 135 3.78 3.19 2.29
C PHE A 135 4.96 3.76 3.08
N TRP A 136 5.99 2.94 3.32
CA TRP A 136 7.17 3.36 4.08
C TRP A 136 8.00 4.42 3.35
N THR A 137 8.03 4.39 2.02
CA THR A 137 8.71 5.40 1.21
C THR A 137 7.96 6.72 1.23
N TRP A 138 6.63 6.67 1.07
CA TRP A 138 5.80 7.86 1.25
C TRP A 138 5.97 8.46 2.67
N ARG A 139 5.88 7.62 3.70
CA ARG A 139 5.97 8.06 5.09
C ARG A 139 7.31 8.71 5.37
N SER A 140 8.42 8.13 4.93
CA SER A 140 9.74 8.73 5.17
C SER A 140 9.87 10.08 4.46
N LEU A 141 9.47 10.18 3.19
CA LEU A 141 9.53 11.43 2.43
C LEU A 141 8.65 12.54 3.04
N VAL A 142 7.43 12.20 3.45
CA VAL A 142 6.43 13.19 3.86
C VAL A 142 6.46 13.46 5.35
N ARG A 143 6.45 12.42 6.19
CA ARG A 143 6.35 12.55 7.66
C ARG A 143 7.70 12.77 8.32
N ASP A 144 8.76 12.14 7.81
CA ASP A 144 10.07 12.21 8.45
C ASP A 144 10.95 13.31 7.83
N GLN A 145 10.87 13.51 6.52
CA GLN A 145 11.66 14.51 5.78
C GLN A 145 10.90 15.81 5.46
N GLY A 146 9.58 15.85 5.69
CA GLY A 146 8.78 17.08 5.62
C GLY A 146 8.38 17.52 4.20
N LEU A 147 8.46 16.66 3.19
CA LEU A 147 7.90 16.97 1.87
C LEU A 147 6.37 16.97 1.92
N THR A 148 5.75 17.80 1.08
CA THR A 148 4.34 17.62 0.76
C THR A 148 4.12 16.36 -0.09
N ASN A 149 2.89 15.84 -0.11
CA ASN A 149 2.54 14.70 -0.97
C ASN A 149 2.86 14.98 -2.45
N ALA A 150 2.65 16.21 -2.91
CA ALA A 150 2.93 16.61 -4.28
C ALA A 150 4.44 16.61 -4.58
N GLU A 151 5.25 17.22 -3.72
CA GLU A 151 6.71 17.22 -3.88
C GLU A 151 7.29 15.80 -3.85
N ALA A 152 6.84 14.96 -2.91
CA ALA A 152 7.26 13.58 -2.81
C ALA A 152 6.90 12.78 -4.08
N ALA A 153 5.68 12.97 -4.61
CA ALA A 153 5.24 12.31 -5.83
C ALA A 153 6.04 12.78 -7.05
N ASP A 154 6.33 14.08 -7.17
CA ASP A 154 7.10 14.64 -8.28
C ASP A 154 8.57 14.19 -8.25
N VAL A 155 9.17 14.06 -7.07
CA VAL A 155 10.51 13.47 -6.93
C VAL A 155 10.49 11.98 -7.30
N ALA A 156 9.53 11.22 -6.77
CA ALA A 156 9.38 9.80 -7.05
C ALA A 156 9.18 9.53 -8.56
N ALA A 157 8.31 10.28 -9.23
CA ALA A 157 8.06 10.15 -10.65
C ALA A 157 9.33 10.43 -11.47
N ARG A 158 10.07 11.49 -11.16
CA ARG A 158 11.34 11.81 -11.83
C ARG A 158 12.39 10.72 -11.66
N LEU A 159 12.53 10.17 -10.45
CA LEU A 159 13.45 9.05 -10.19
C LEU A 159 13.10 7.83 -11.05
N LEU A 160 11.81 7.50 -11.17
CA LEU A 160 11.36 6.37 -11.96
C LEU A 160 11.64 6.56 -13.46
N VAL A 161 11.35 7.75 -13.98
CA VAL A 161 11.58 8.11 -15.39
C VAL A 161 13.07 8.12 -15.72
N ASP A 162 13.92 8.71 -14.87
CA ASP A 162 15.37 8.68 -15.05
C ASP A 162 15.90 7.24 -15.08
N GLN A 163 15.45 6.40 -14.15
CA GLN A 163 15.85 5.00 -14.11
C GLN A 163 15.42 4.20 -15.34
N ALA A 164 14.27 4.53 -15.93
CA ALA A 164 13.81 3.92 -17.17
C ALA A 164 14.63 4.40 -18.39
N ALA A 165 15.11 5.64 -18.40
CA ALA A 165 15.93 6.18 -19.49
C ALA A 165 17.38 5.65 -19.48
N ARG A 166 17.85 5.06 -18.38
CA ARG A 166 19.24 4.56 -18.26
C ARG A 166 19.49 3.31 -19.11
N PRO A 167 20.59 3.25 -19.87
CA PRO A 167 21.02 2.03 -20.55
C PRO A 167 21.45 0.95 -19.55
N ALA A 168 21.48 -0.30 -20.03
CA ALA A 168 21.83 -1.49 -19.24
C ALA A 168 23.29 -1.53 -18.80
#